data_AF-A0A380CSV6-F1
#
_entry.id   AF-A0A380CSV6-F1
#
_cell.length_a   1.000
_cell.length_b   1.000
_cell.length_c   1.000
_cell.angle_alpha   90.00
_cell.angle_beta   90.00
_cell.angle_gamma   90.00
#
_symmetry.space_group_name_H-M   'P 1'
#
loop_
_entity.id
_entity.type
_entity.pdbx_description
1 polymer ?
#
loop_
_entity_poly.entity_id
_entity_poly.type
_entity_poly.pdbx_seq_one_letter_code
_entity_poly.pdbx_strand_id
1 'polypeptide(L)' 'MAYNRNNHLKKVASIIDLYNQVKEPDIPDTYILRVVFPKYNIFISRRTWVGYKGMKPSEYKAQLSLF' A
#
# COMPACT_ATOMS: atom_id res chain seq x y z
N MET A 1 7.62 -11.07 -18.43
CA MET A 1 7.65 -9.65 -18.00
C MET A 1 8.78 -9.50 -16.99
N ALA A 2 9.73 -8.59 -17.23
CA ALA A 2 10.77 -8.30 -16.24
C ALA A 2 10.15 -7.55 -15.04
N TYR A 3 10.57 -7.89 -13.82
CA TYR A 3 10.13 -7.20 -12.62
C TYR A 3 10.63 -5.75 -12.64
N ASN A 4 9.71 -4.78 -12.76
CA ASN A 4 10.04 -3.38 -12.66
C ASN A 4 9.85 -2.89 -11.22
N ARG A 5 10.98 -2.76 -10.50
CA ARG A 5 11.00 -2.30 -9.11
C ARG A 5 10.31 -0.94 -8.93
N ASN A 6 10.48 -0.01 -9.86
CA ASN A 6 9.91 1.33 -9.76
C ASN A 6 8.38 1.30 -9.86
N ASN A 7 7.83 0.45 -10.74
CA ASN A 7 6.38 0.26 -10.82
C ASN A 7 5.82 -0.41 -9.56
N HIS A 8 6.56 -1.35 -8.97
CA HIS A 8 6.19 -1.96 -7.71
C HIS A 8 6.12 -0.92 -6.58
N LEU A 9 7.13 -0.06 -6.44
CA LEU A 9 7.15 0.97 -5.40
C LEU A 9 6.00 1.97 -5.55
N LYS A 10 5.69 2.40 -6.79
CA LYS A 10 4.51 3.24 -7.07
C LYS A 10 3.20 2.58 -6.62
N LYS A 11 3.06 1.27 -6.87
CA LYS A 11 1.90 0.49 -6.42
C LYS A 11 1.84 0.40 -4.89
N VAL A 12 2.97 0.20 -4.21
CA VAL A 12 3.01 0.17 -2.76
C VAL A 12 2.58 1.51 -2.18
N ALA A 13 3.10 2.62 -2.72
CA ALA A 13 2.73 3.97 -2.32
C ALA A 13 1.21 4.20 -2.44
N SER A 14 0.61 3.85 -3.58
CA SER A 14 -0.83 4.04 -3.80
C SER A 14 -1.70 3.19 -2.86
N ILE A 15 -1.27 1.96 -2.54
CA ILE A 15 -1.99 1.09 -1.60
C ILE A 15 -1.92 1.67 -0.17
N ILE A 16 -0.76 2.18 0.25
CA ILE A 16 -0.59 2.78 1.57
C ILE A 16 -1.39 4.07 1.69
N ASP A 17 -1.37 4.93 0.67
CA ASP A 17 -2.16 6.16 0.66
C ASP A 17 -3.67 5.85 0.72
N LEU A 18 -4.16 4.85 -0.03
CA LEU A 18 -5.54 4.38 0.07
C LEU A 18 -5.85 3.84 1.48
N TYR A 19 -4.97 3.04 2.06
CA TYR A 19 -5.16 2.53 3.41
C TYR A 19 -5.29 3.69 4.41
N ASN A 20 -4.44 4.72 4.34
CA ASN A 20 -4.51 5.86 5.24
C ASN A 20 -5.82 6.67 5.10
N GLN A 21 -6.43 6.70 3.90
CA GLN A 21 -7.72 7.35 3.67
C GLN A 21 -8.90 6.57 4.26
N VAL A 22 -8.84 5.24 4.23
CA VAL A 22 -9.95 4.37 4.67
C VAL A 22 -9.75 3.85 6.10
N LYS A 23 -8.57 4.05 6.69
CA LYS A 23 -8.27 3.54 8.03
C LYS A 23 -8.97 4.38 9.08
N GLU A 24 -9.97 3.75 9.69
CA GLU A 24 -10.63 4.22 10.91
C GLU A 24 -10.11 3.44 12.14
N PRO A 25 -10.16 4.02 13.35
CA PRO A 25 -9.68 3.38 14.57
C PRO A 25 -10.39 2.05 14.86
N ASP A 26 -11.69 1.97 14.58
CA ASP A 26 -12.53 0.81 14.89
C ASP A 26 -12.50 -0.29 13.82
N ILE A 27 -11.96 -0.01 12.64
CA ILE A 27 -11.95 -0.96 11.52
C ILE A 27 -10.65 -1.78 11.53
N PRO A 28 -10.72 -3.11 11.65
CA PRO A 28 -9.52 -3.95 11.62
C PRO A 28 -8.91 -4.03 10.21
N ASP A 29 -7.58 -4.13 10.14
CA ASP A 29 -6.84 -4.23 8.85
C ASP A 29 -7.32 -5.41 8.00
N THR A 30 -7.77 -6.51 8.64
CA THR A 30 -8.32 -7.68 7.96
C THR A 30 -9.61 -7.39 7.21
N TYR A 31 -10.45 -6.49 7.73
CA TYR A 31 -11.66 -6.04 7.04
C TYR A 31 -11.32 -5.20 5.81
N ILE A 32 -10.36 -4.28 5.96
CA ILE A 32 -9.89 -3.44 4.85
C ILE A 32 -9.35 -4.30 3.70
N LEU A 33 -8.53 -5.31 4.02
CA LEU A 33 -7.99 -6.24 3.03
C LEU A 33 -9.08 -7.06 2.32
N ARG A 34 -10.12 -7.48 3.04
CA ARG A 34 -11.16 -8.37 2.52
C ARG A 34 -12.30 -7.64 1.80
N VAL A 35 -12.62 -6.42 2.21
CA VAL A 35 -13.84 -5.71 1.78
C VAL A 35 -13.53 -4.42 1.04
N VAL A 36 -12.54 -3.65 1.47
CA VAL A 36 -12.22 -2.34 0.89
C VAL A 36 -11.31 -2.51 -0.32
N PHE A 37 -10.16 -3.17 -0.16
CA PHE A 37 -9.15 -3.30 -1.21
C PHE A 37 -9.68 -3.94 -2.51
N PRO A 38 -10.54 -4.97 -2.48
CA PRO A 38 -11.15 -5.52 -3.69
C PRO A 38 -12.02 -4.53 -4.47
N LYS A 39 -12.62 -3.52 -3.82
CA LYS A 39 -13.39 -2.46 -4.50
C LYS A 39 -12.51 -1.58 -5.39
N TYR A 40 -11.20 -1.54 -5.12
CA TYR A 40 -10.19 -0.81 -5.88
C TYR A 40 -9.33 -1.74 -6.74
N ASN A 41 -9.78 -2.97 -7.01
CA ASN A 41 -9.04 -4.01 -7.72
C ASN A 41 -7.66 -4.34 -7.10
N ILE A 42 -7.50 -4.16 -5.79
CA ILE A 42 -6.30 -4.53 -5.04
C ILE A 42 -6.53 -5.88 -4.38
N PHE A 43 -5.89 -6.92 -4.92
CA PHE A 43 -5.93 -8.27 -4.37
C PHE A 43 -4.55 -8.62 -3.82
N ILE A 44 -4.37 -8.50 -2.50
CA ILE A 44 -3.11 -8.82 -1.83
C ILE A 44 -3.34 -9.73 -0.64
N SER A 45 -2.37 -10.58 -0.35
CA SER A 45 -2.40 -11.42 0.86
C SER A 45 -2.12 -10.58 2.10
N ARG A 46 -2.58 -11.05 3.27
CA ARG A 46 -2.23 -10.44 4.56
C ARG A 46 -0.71 -10.34 4.76
N ARG A 47 0.06 -11.33 4.30
CA ARG A 47 1.53 -11.33 4.41
C ARG A 47 2.15 -10.21 3.59
N THR A 48 1.68 -10.05 2.36
CA THR A 48 2.09 -8.95 1.48
C THR A 48 1.77 -7.60 2.10
N TRP A 49 0.59 -7.46 2.71
CA TRP A 49 0.20 -6.24 3.43
C TRP A 49 1.13 -5.90 4.59
N VAL A 50 1.45 -6.88 5.45
CA VAL A 50 2.40 -6.67 6.55
C VAL A 50 3.77 -6.23 6.02
N GLY A 51 4.22 -6.79 4.89
CA GLY A 51 5.42 -6.36 4.21
C GLY A 51 5.36 -4.88 3.80
N TYR A 52 4.27 -4.46 3.15
CA TYR A 52 4.09 -3.06 2.73
C TYR A 52 4.00 -2.09 3.93
N LYS A 53 3.27 -2.48 4.99
CA LYS A 53 3.14 -1.68 6.22
C LYS A 53 4.47 -1.52 6.97
N GLY A 54 5.37 -2.50 6.83
CA GLY A 54 6.72 -2.44 7.41
C GLY A 54 7.73 -1.64 6.59
N MET A 55 7.42 -1.24 5.36
CA MET A 55 8.32 -0.42 4.55
C MET A 55 8.38 1.01 5.08
N LYS A 56 9.58 1.59 5.08
CA LYS A 56 9.75 3.00 5.44
C LYS A 56 9.22 3.89 4.31
N PRO A 57 8.61 5.05 4.60
CA PRO A 57 8.18 5.99 3.57
C PRO A 57 9.27 6.36 2.56
N SER A 58 10.53 6.44 3.00
CA SER A 58 11.70 6.69 2.15
C SER A 58 11.97 5.60 1.10
N GLU A 59 11.44 4.39 1.28
CA GLU A 59 11.68 3.27 0.38
C GLU A 59 10.71 3.26 -0.81
N TYR A 60 9.51 3.83 -0.65
CA TYR A 60 8.44 3.82 -1.66
C TYR A 60 7.95 5.19 -2.10
N LYS A 61 8.13 6.26 -1.32
CA LYS A 61 7.94 7.64 -1.79
C LYS A 61 9.26 8.12 -2.38
N ALA A 62 9.23 8.54 -3.64
CA ALA A 62 10.33 9.31 -4.20
C ALA A 62 10.47 10.58 -3.34
N GLN A 63 11.69 10.90 -2.94
CA GLN A 63 12.00 12.11 -2.20
C GLN A 63 11.49 13.29 -3.02
N LEU A 64 10.52 14.05 -2.48
CA LEU A 64 10.12 15.34 -3.05
C LEU A 64 11.38 16.19 -2.99
N SER A 65 12.05 16.36 -4.13
CA SER A 65 13.17 17.26 -4.25
C SER A 65 12.64 18.67 -4.01
N LEU A 66 12.93 19.22 -2.82
CA LEU A 66 12.81 20.64 -2.55
C LEU A 66 13.92 21.32 -3.36
N PHE A 67 13.65 21.54 -4.64
CA PHE A 67 14.42 22.49 -5.47
C PHE A 67 13.70 23.82 -5.46
#